data_AF-A0A358Y1A2-F1
#
_entry.id   AF-A0A358Y1A2-F1
#
_cell.length_a   1.000
_cell.length_b   1.000
_cell.length_c   1.000
_cell.angle_alpha   90.00
_cell.angle_beta   90.00
_cell.angle_gamma   90.00
#
_symmetry.space_group_name_H-M   'P 1'
#
loop_
_entity.id
_entity.type
_entity.pdbx_description
1 polymer ?
#
loop_
_entity_poly.entity_id
_entity_poly.type
_entity_poly.pdbx_seq_one_letter_code
_entity_poly.pdbx_strand_id
1 'polypeptide(L)'
;DRALHGAFPHSYTNKETLSRQLFFVGKSDSLAWVSTVSPQRTPGLTAWELFNVEDEGVYLALAPAFSDDPSLRLQEVAPTLIYPNYSVSFSYLYEDLGDMRVWNPEWDGGELLSLPLAVYARFEPELGGELDKDVEVLEVVARIRNNQHRSIQPNTVERRAL
;
A
#
# COMPACT_ATOMS: atom_id res chain seq x y z
N ASP A 1 -2.29 9.69 3.18
CA ASP A 1 -2.28 10.61 2.02
C ASP A 1 -0.88 10.88 1.45
N ARG A 2 -0.08 11.82 2.00
CA ARG A 2 1.24 12.21 1.44
C ARG A 2 2.17 11.04 1.12
N ALA A 3 2.21 10.02 1.97
CA ALA A 3 3.03 8.82 1.76
C ALA A 3 2.61 8.00 0.53
N LEU A 4 1.33 7.99 0.17
CA LEU A 4 0.82 7.35 -1.05
C LEU A 4 1.15 8.20 -2.29
N HIS A 5 1.03 9.53 -2.20
CA HIS A 5 1.49 10.41 -3.27
C HIS A 5 2.99 10.30 -3.55
N GLY A 6 3.78 10.05 -2.51
CA GLY A 6 5.21 9.79 -2.58
C GLY A 6 5.58 8.33 -2.86
N ALA A 7 4.61 7.47 -3.20
CA ALA A 7 4.87 6.06 -3.49
C ALA A 7 5.93 5.91 -4.60
N PHE A 8 6.85 4.99 -4.37
CA PHE A 8 8.01 4.76 -5.19
C PHE A 8 7.99 3.30 -5.69
N PRO A 9 8.23 3.05 -6.99
CA PRO A 9 8.27 1.70 -7.54
C PRO A 9 9.58 1.03 -7.11
N HIS A 10 9.65 0.63 -5.84
CA HIS A 10 10.85 0.02 -5.26
C HIS A 10 11.06 -1.36 -5.81
N SER A 11 12.13 -1.56 -6.58
CA SER A 11 12.44 -2.86 -7.15
C SER A 11 13.48 -3.60 -6.33
N TYR A 12 13.33 -4.92 -6.22
CA TYR A 12 14.32 -5.80 -5.60
C TYR A 12 14.48 -7.09 -6.42
N THR A 13 15.51 -7.87 -6.12
CA THR A 13 15.70 -9.22 -6.68
C THR A 13 15.09 -10.24 -5.73
N ASN A 14 14.08 -10.97 -6.20
CA ASN A 14 13.53 -12.10 -5.47
C ASN A 14 14.58 -13.23 -5.45
N LYS A 15 14.93 -13.72 -4.27
CA LYS A 15 16.01 -14.71 -4.12
C LYS A 15 15.60 -16.13 -4.52
N GLU A 16 14.30 -16.42 -4.53
CA GLU A 16 13.76 -17.73 -4.85
C GLU A 16 13.60 -17.90 -6.37
N THR A 17 13.01 -16.90 -7.03
CA THR A 17 12.74 -16.92 -8.47
C THR A 17 13.86 -16.28 -9.30
N LEU A 18 14.78 -15.55 -8.65
CA LEU A 18 15.82 -14.72 -9.28
C LEU A 18 15.25 -13.63 -10.21
N SER A 19 13.94 -13.38 -10.15
CA SER A 19 13.30 -12.33 -10.93
C SER A 19 13.43 -10.97 -10.24
N ARG A 20 13.21 -9.90 -11.01
CA ARG A 20 13.13 -8.55 -10.47
C ARG A 20 11.67 -8.19 -10.26
N GLN A 21 11.30 -7.88 -9.02
CA GLN A 21 9.92 -7.59 -8.61
C GLN A 21 9.82 -6.15 -8.09
N LEU A 22 8.59 -5.62 -8.02
CA LEU A 22 8.32 -4.37 -7.30
C LEU A 22 7.68 -4.66 -5.94
N PHE A 23 8.10 -3.94 -4.92
CA PHE A 23 7.47 -3.98 -3.61
C PHE A 23 6.27 -3.04 -3.58
N PHE A 24 5.09 -3.62 -3.76
CA PHE A 24 3.79 -3.03 -3.46
C PHE A 24 2.81 -4.19 -3.26
N VAL A 25 2.32 -4.37 -2.04
CA VAL A 25 1.41 -5.46 -1.69
C VAL A 25 0.11 -4.84 -1.23
N GLY A 26 -0.86 -4.79 -2.13
CA GLY A 26 -2.17 -4.24 -1.88
C GLY A 26 -3.21 -5.34 -1.70
N LYS A 27 -3.79 -5.46 -0.52
CA LYS A 27 -4.99 -6.26 -0.25
C LYS A 27 -6.15 -5.35 0.12
N SER A 28 -7.33 -5.91 0.30
CA SER A 28 -8.51 -5.14 0.68
C SER A 28 -8.45 -4.60 2.11
N ASP A 29 -7.69 -5.23 3.00
CA ASP A 29 -7.59 -4.93 4.45
C ASP A 29 -6.19 -4.48 4.91
N SER A 30 -5.21 -4.52 4.00
CA SER A 30 -3.82 -4.22 4.29
C SER A 30 -3.12 -3.69 3.06
N LEU A 31 -2.15 -2.80 3.28
CA LEU A 31 -1.37 -2.19 2.21
C LEU A 31 0.07 -1.98 2.67
N ALA A 32 1.01 -2.59 1.96
CA ALA A 32 2.44 -2.38 2.12
C ALA A 32 3.07 -1.75 0.87
N TRP A 33 3.85 -0.68 1.03
CA TRP A 33 4.48 0.02 -0.10
C TRP A 33 5.75 0.78 0.33
N VAL A 34 6.56 1.20 -0.64
CA VAL A 34 7.69 2.11 -0.38
C VAL A 34 7.31 3.53 -0.76
N SER A 35 7.69 4.49 0.08
CA SER A 35 7.49 5.92 -0.13
C SER A 35 8.80 6.70 -0.01
N THR A 36 8.87 7.78 -0.77
CA THR A 36 9.86 8.87 -0.61
C THR A 36 9.56 9.76 0.60
N VAL A 37 8.38 9.64 1.20
CA VAL A 37 7.99 10.36 2.41
C VAL A 37 8.33 9.51 3.64
N SER A 38 9.20 10.04 4.50
CA SER A 38 9.56 9.42 5.77
C SER A 38 9.04 10.25 6.96
N PRO A 39 8.22 9.68 7.87
CA PRO A 39 7.74 10.38 9.06
C PRO A 39 8.86 10.68 10.05
N GLN A 40 9.88 9.81 10.09
CA GLN A 40 10.97 9.88 11.06
C GLN A 40 12.07 10.87 10.65
N ARG A 41 11.90 11.58 9.51
CA ARG A 41 12.90 12.50 8.92
C ARG A 41 14.25 11.83 8.63
N THR A 42 14.26 10.50 8.54
CA THR A 42 15.44 9.73 8.15
C THR A 42 15.64 9.88 6.65
N PRO A 43 16.86 10.23 6.17
CA PRO A 43 17.14 10.27 4.75
C PRO A 43 16.91 8.90 4.12
N GLY A 44 16.24 8.86 2.96
CA GLY A 44 16.05 7.64 2.17
C GLY A 44 14.59 7.25 1.99
N LEU A 45 14.40 6.07 1.39
CA LEU A 45 13.09 5.48 1.17
C LEU A 45 12.61 4.78 2.44
N THR A 46 11.31 4.88 2.72
CA THR A 46 10.67 4.21 3.86
C THR A 46 9.64 3.22 3.35
N ALA A 47 9.70 1.99 3.84
CA ALA A 47 8.64 1.00 3.68
C ALA A 47 7.55 1.29 4.72
N TRP A 48 6.32 1.32 4.26
CA TRP A 48 5.10 1.55 5.02
C TRP A 48 4.26 0.29 4.95
N GLU A 49 3.58 -0.04 6.04
CA GLU A 49 2.52 -1.04 6.05
C GLU A 49 1.38 -0.56 6.94
N LEU A 50 0.16 -0.57 6.40
CA LEU A 50 -1.07 -0.34 7.13
C LEU A 50 -1.89 -1.63 7.12
N PHE A 51 -2.45 -1.99 8.27
CA PHE A 51 -3.27 -3.20 8.40
C PHE A 51 -4.22 -3.07 9.59
N ASN A 52 -5.29 -3.84 9.55
CA ASN A 52 -6.26 -3.94 10.64
C ASN A 52 -5.82 -4.97 11.68
N VAL A 53 -6.09 -4.67 12.95
CA VAL A 53 -6.09 -5.64 14.05
C VAL A 53 -7.50 -5.65 14.64
N GLU A 54 -8.13 -6.82 14.61
CA GLU A 54 -9.51 -7.04 15.08
C GLU A 54 -9.67 -6.57 16.53
N ASP A 55 -10.78 -5.89 16.81
CA ASP A 55 -11.13 -5.31 18.12
C ASP A 55 -10.14 -4.25 18.67
N GLU A 56 -9.17 -3.80 17.87
CA GLU A 56 -8.19 -2.78 18.26
C GLU A 56 -8.17 -1.57 17.33
N GLY A 57 -8.00 -1.81 16.03
CA GLY A 57 -8.06 -0.79 14.98
C GLY A 57 -6.92 -0.85 13.96
N VAL A 58 -6.58 0.30 13.37
CA VAL A 58 -5.58 0.37 12.28
C VAL A 58 -4.17 0.61 12.83
N TYR A 59 -3.26 -0.29 12.45
CA TYR A 59 -1.86 -0.25 12.80
C TYR A 59 -0.99 0.24 11.64
N LEU A 60 0.15 0.84 12.00
CA LEU A 60 1.19 1.31 11.11
C LEU A 60 2.54 0.69 11.47
N ALA A 61 3.16 0.00 10.53
CA ALA A 61 4.57 -0.40 10.60
C ALA A 61 5.41 0.43 9.63
N LEU A 62 6.61 0.80 10.07
CA LEU A 62 7.57 1.59 9.30
C LEU A 62 8.96 0.97 9.39
N ALA A 63 9.59 0.75 8.24
CA ALA A 63 10.96 0.27 8.16
C ALA A 63 11.77 1.00 7.08
N PRO A 64 13.11 1.08 7.20
CA PRO A 64 13.94 1.54 6.09
C PRO A 64 13.77 0.65 4.85
N ALA A 65 13.65 1.25 3.67
CA ALA A 65 13.63 0.53 2.39
C ALA A 65 15.03 0.59 1.73
N PHE A 66 15.84 -0.43 1.99
CA PHE A 66 17.11 -0.65 1.28
C PHE A 66 16.87 -1.34 -0.07
N SER A 67 17.92 -1.69 -0.80
CA SER A 67 17.81 -2.25 -2.17
C SER A 67 17.17 -3.63 -2.29
N ASP A 68 16.96 -4.33 -1.16
CA ASP A 68 16.34 -5.64 -1.05
C ASP A 68 14.84 -5.53 -0.66
N ASP A 69 14.21 -6.69 -0.49
CA ASP A 69 12.81 -6.80 -0.07
C ASP A 69 12.63 -6.32 1.38
N PRO A 70 11.77 -5.32 1.66
CA PRO A 70 11.53 -4.84 3.01
C PRO A 70 10.57 -5.69 3.85
N SER A 71 9.94 -6.74 3.31
CA SER A 71 8.93 -7.55 4.00
C SER A 71 9.36 -8.02 5.40
N LEU A 72 10.55 -8.62 5.52
CA LEU A 72 11.05 -9.12 6.81
C LEU A 72 11.26 -7.98 7.82
N ARG A 73 11.78 -6.84 7.36
CA ARG A 73 12.01 -5.68 8.23
C ARG A 73 10.70 -5.06 8.73
N LEU A 74 9.64 -5.10 7.93
CA LEU A 74 8.31 -4.67 8.37
C LEU A 74 7.75 -5.61 9.44
N GLN A 75 7.91 -6.93 9.28
CA GLN A 75 7.45 -7.92 10.27
C GLN A 75 8.19 -7.85 11.61
N GLU A 76 9.47 -7.46 11.59
CA GLU A 76 10.30 -7.37 12.80
C GLU A 76 10.10 -6.06 13.58
N VAL A 77 9.47 -5.04 12.99
CA VAL A 77 9.25 -3.77 13.67
C VAL A 77 7.99 -3.84 14.55
N ALA A 78 8.04 -3.19 15.72
CA ALA A 78 6.85 -3.04 16.54
C ALA A 78 5.88 -2.04 15.85
N PRO A 79 4.66 -2.47 15.46
CA PRO A 79 3.71 -1.58 14.81
C PRO A 79 3.09 -0.61 15.83
N THR A 80 2.61 0.53 15.36
CA THR A 80 1.97 1.56 16.18
C THR A 80 0.49 1.67 15.82
N LEU A 81 -0.40 1.64 16.81
CA LEU A 81 -1.82 1.92 16.63
C LEU A 81 -2.02 3.40 16.29
N ILE A 82 -2.60 3.70 15.13
CA ILE A 82 -2.79 5.07 14.64
C ILE A 82 -4.25 5.50 14.57
N TYR A 83 -5.18 4.55 14.41
CA TYR A 83 -6.63 4.80 14.45
C TYR A 83 -7.30 3.70 15.28
N PRO A 84 -7.45 3.91 16.61
CA PRO A 84 -8.17 2.97 17.47
C PRO A 84 -9.65 2.90 17.10
N ASN A 85 -10.26 1.70 17.18
CA ASN A 85 -11.67 1.44 16.86
C ASN A 85 -12.06 1.83 15.42
N TYR A 86 -11.13 1.71 14.49
CA TYR A 86 -11.36 1.89 13.06
C TYR A 86 -10.82 0.69 12.30
N SER A 87 -11.52 0.32 11.24
CA SER A 87 -11.01 -0.56 10.19
C SER A 87 -10.67 0.27 8.95
N VAL A 88 -9.65 -0.12 8.20
CA VAL A 88 -9.35 0.45 6.88
C VAL A 88 -9.60 -0.58 5.79
N SER A 89 -10.22 -0.14 4.71
CA SER A 89 -10.33 -0.89 3.47
C SER A 89 -9.63 -0.17 2.32
N PHE A 90 -9.08 -0.93 1.39
CA PHE A 90 -8.33 -0.41 0.25
C PHE A 90 -8.91 -0.84 -1.10
N SER A 91 -8.70 0.00 -2.10
CA SER A 91 -8.93 -0.33 -3.51
C SER A 91 -7.90 0.36 -4.38
N TYR A 92 -7.61 -0.25 -5.53
CA TYR A 92 -6.50 0.09 -6.40
C TYR A 92 -7.01 0.40 -7.80
N LEU A 93 -6.80 1.63 -8.26
CA LEU A 93 -7.26 2.08 -9.56
C LEU A 93 -6.32 1.60 -10.65
N TYR A 94 -6.85 0.99 -11.69
CA TYR A 94 -6.11 0.66 -12.91
C TYR A 94 -6.92 1.00 -14.16
N GLU A 95 -6.24 1.03 -15.28
CA GLU A 95 -6.85 1.14 -16.60
C GLU A 95 -6.87 -0.24 -17.25
N ASP A 96 -8.05 -0.69 -17.66
CA ASP A 96 -8.26 -1.95 -18.36
C ASP A 96 -7.87 -1.85 -19.86
N LEU A 97 -8.07 -2.92 -20.63
CA LEU A 97 -7.75 -2.92 -22.07
C LEU A 97 -8.68 -2.03 -22.92
N GLY A 98 -9.82 -1.61 -22.38
CA GLY A 98 -10.80 -0.74 -23.04
C GLY A 98 -10.65 0.73 -22.65
N ASP A 99 -9.50 1.09 -22.04
CA ASP A 99 -9.22 2.41 -21.47
C ASP A 99 -10.23 2.83 -20.38
N MET A 100 -10.92 1.86 -19.76
CA MET A 100 -11.82 2.10 -18.63
C MET A 100 -11.03 2.06 -17.34
N ARG A 101 -11.36 2.98 -16.43
CA ARG A 101 -10.76 3.03 -15.10
C ARG A 101 -11.60 2.23 -14.11
N VAL A 102 -10.98 1.21 -13.54
CA VAL A 102 -11.64 0.25 -12.64
C VAL A 102 -10.89 0.17 -11.32
N TRP A 103 -11.63 0.05 -10.23
CA TRP A 103 -11.08 -0.20 -8.89
C TRP A 103 -11.03 -1.71 -8.64
N ASN A 104 -9.85 -2.22 -8.29
CA ASN A 104 -9.64 -3.61 -7.89
C ASN A 104 -9.42 -3.67 -6.37
N PRO A 105 -9.97 -4.67 -5.65
CA PRO A 105 -9.71 -4.83 -4.21
C PRO A 105 -8.28 -5.26 -3.88
N GLU A 106 -7.51 -5.74 -4.86
CA GLU A 106 -6.16 -6.25 -4.68
C GLU A 106 -5.19 -5.69 -5.73
N TRP A 107 -3.90 -5.65 -5.39
CA TRP A 107 -2.84 -5.25 -6.28
C TRP A 107 -1.51 -5.88 -5.88
N ASP A 108 -1.05 -6.84 -6.68
CA ASP A 108 0.28 -7.44 -6.52
C ASP A 108 1.29 -6.73 -7.42
N GLY A 109 2.06 -5.79 -6.85
CA GLY A 109 3.12 -5.10 -7.58
C GLY A 109 4.28 -6.02 -7.97
N GLY A 110 4.47 -7.15 -7.28
CA GLY A 110 5.48 -8.14 -7.59
C GLY A 110 5.18 -8.87 -8.89
N GLU A 111 3.92 -9.24 -9.10
CA GLU A 111 3.46 -9.92 -10.32
C GLU A 111 3.13 -8.93 -11.45
N LEU A 112 2.46 -7.82 -11.14
CA LEU A 112 2.05 -6.80 -12.13
C LEU A 112 3.22 -5.92 -12.58
N LEU A 113 4.32 -5.90 -11.82
CA LEU A 113 5.51 -5.08 -12.07
C LEU A 113 5.18 -3.59 -12.30
N SER A 114 4.13 -3.12 -11.63
CA SER A 114 3.66 -1.73 -11.68
C SER A 114 2.96 -1.36 -10.39
N LEU A 115 2.80 -0.06 -10.14
CA LEU A 115 1.93 0.45 -9.08
C LEU A 115 0.56 0.80 -9.67
N PRO A 116 -0.51 0.87 -8.86
CA PRO A 116 -1.80 1.34 -9.34
C PRO A 116 -1.75 2.82 -9.69
N LEU A 117 -2.73 3.29 -10.47
CA LEU A 117 -2.88 4.71 -10.83
C LEU A 117 -3.24 5.58 -9.61
N ALA A 118 -4.04 5.01 -8.71
CA ALA A 118 -4.43 5.62 -7.46
C ALA A 118 -4.76 4.54 -6.43
N VAL A 119 -4.67 4.91 -5.15
CA VAL A 119 -5.14 4.11 -4.03
C VAL A 119 -6.30 4.86 -3.40
N TYR A 120 -7.39 4.15 -3.16
CA TYR A 120 -8.48 4.59 -2.32
C TYR A 120 -8.37 3.84 -0.99
N ALA A 121 -8.32 4.57 0.11
CA ALA A 121 -8.34 4.03 1.46
C ALA A 121 -9.54 4.63 2.19
N ARG A 122 -10.36 3.77 2.79
CA ARG A 122 -11.59 4.15 3.49
C ARG A 122 -11.54 3.60 4.90
N PHE A 123 -11.55 4.51 5.88
CA PHE A 123 -11.52 4.19 7.30
C PHE A 123 -12.94 4.25 7.85
N GLU A 124 -13.42 3.14 8.38
CA GLU A 124 -14.73 3.01 9.00
C GLU A 124 -14.60 2.75 10.49
N PRO A 125 -15.38 3.44 11.33
CA PRO A 125 -15.40 3.14 12.75
C PRO A 125 -16.01 1.77 13.02
N GLU A 126 -15.42 1.01 13.94
CA GLU A 126 -15.98 -0.24 14.43
C GLU A 126 -17.08 0.08 15.45
N LEU A 127 -18.30 -0.36 15.16
CA LEU A 127 -19.49 -0.06 15.98
C LEU A 127 -19.45 -0.87 17.29
N GLY A 128 -18.93 -0.27 18.37
CA GLY A 128 -18.81 -0.95 19.66
C GLY A 128 -18.47 -0.05 20.85
N GLY A 129 -19.42 0.76 21.32
CA GLY A 129 -19.34 1.51 22.58
C GLY A 129 -19.57 3.01 22.41
N GLU A 130 -20.47 3.56 23.24
CA GLU A 130 -20.96 4.97 23.29
C GLU A 130 -20.30 5.92 22.28
N LEU A 131 -20.87 5.96 21.07
CA LEU A 131 -20.41 6.82 19.99
C LEU A 131 -20.48 8.28 20.44
N ASP A 132 -19.31 8.91 20.57
CA ASP A 132 -19.20 10.35 20.48
C ASP A 132 -19.84 10.79 19.15
N LYS A 133 -20.53 11.94 19.14
CA LYS A 133 -21.28 12.40 17.96
C LYS A 133 -20.39 12.81 16.77
N ASP A 134 -19.08 12.66 16.91
CA ASP A 134 -18.05 13.12 15.98
C ASP A 134 -17.36 11.96 15.21
N VAL A 135 -17.89 10.73 15.29
CA VAL A 135 -17.33 9.59 14.56
C VAL A 135 -17.74 9.64 13.09
N GLU A 136 -16.79 10.05 12.24
CA GLU A 136 -16.97 10.15 10.78
C GLU A 136 -16.14 9.10 10.02
N VAL A 137 -16.64 8.70 8.85
CA VAL A 137 -15.89 7.90 7.87
C VAL A 137 -14.80 8.78 7.26
N LEU A 138 -13.55 8.32 7.26
CA LEU A 138 -12.43 9.05 6.68
C LEU A 138 -12.03 8.42 5.35
N GLU A 139 -11.80 9.25 4.33
CA GLU A 139 -11.49 8.79 2.99
C GLU A 139 -10.22 9.44 2.46
N VAL A 140 -9.38 8.64 1.81
CA VAL A 140 -8.16 9.09 1.14
C VAL A 140 -8.15 8.54 -0.29
N VAL A 141 -8.16 9.43 -1.27
CA VAL A 141 -7.92 9.09 -2.68
C VAL A 141 -6.59 9.68 -3.11
N ALA A 142 -5.55 8.84 -3.20
CA ALA A 142 -4.20 9.29 -3.50
C ALA A 142 -3.76 8.81 -4.88
N ARG A 143 -3.55 9.75 -5.81
CA ARG A 143 -2.96 9.46 -7.12
C ARG A 143 -1.46 9.13 -6.98
N ILE A 144 -1.03 8.02 -7.56
CA ILE A 144 0.39 7.64 -7.63
C ILE A 144 0.99 8.29 -8.88
N ARG A 145 2.02 9.13 -8.69
CA ARG A 145 2.64 9.88 -9.79
C ARG A 145 3.65 9.07 -10.59
N ASN A 146 4.26 8.07 -9.96
CA ASN A 146 5.29 7.24 -10.57
C ASN A 146 4.86 5.78 -10.57
N ASN A 147 3.77 5.50 -11.27
CA ASN A 147 3.10 4.20 -11.24
C ASN A 147 3.78 3.14 -12.13
N GLN A 148 4.84 3.52 -12.84
CA GLN A 148 5.67 2.63 -13.65
C GLN A 148 7.12 2.72 -13.20
N HIS A 149 7.82 1.59 -13.28
CA HIS A 149 9.25 1.55 -13.04
C HIS A 149 10.03 1.93 -14.30
N ARG A 150 11.14 2.68 -14.15
CA ARG A 150 11.93 3.19 -15.27
C ARG A 150 12.55 2.12 -16.18
N SER A 151 12.78 0.92 -15.66
CA SER A 151 13.53 -0.14 -16.33
C SER A 151 12.91 -1.53 -16.20
N ILE A 152 11.72 -1.64 -15.61
CA ILE A 152 10.97 -2.90 -15.53
C ILE A 152 9.67 -2.64 -16.27
N GLN A 153 9.33 -3.52 -17.21
CA GLN A 153 8.09 -3.41 -17.96
C GLN A 153 6.94 -4.00 -17.14
N PRO A 154 5.76 -3.38 -17.14
CA PRO A 154 4.57 -3.96 -16.52
C PRO A 154 4.27 -5.34 -17.10
N ASN A 155 3.80 -6.25 -16.25
CA ASN A 155 3.36 -7.56 -16.69
C ASN A 155 1.95 -7.45 -17.28
N THR A 156 1.89 -7.28 -18.60
CA THR A 156 0.62 -7.10 -19.31
C THR A 156 -0.24 -8.36 -19.36
N VAL A 157 0.34 -9.54 -19.10
CA VAL A 157 -0.43 -10.79 -19.02
C VAL A 157 -1.21 -10.83 -17.70
N GLU A 158 -0.53 -10.63 -16.57
CA GLU A 158 -1.17 -10.60 -15.25
C GLU A 158 -2.17 -9.45 -15.12
N ARG A 159 -1.87 -8.30 -15.71
CA ARG A 159 -2.80 -7.16 -15.70
C ARG A 159 -4.12 -7.44 -16.43
N ARG A 160 -4.18 -8.42 -17.33
CA ARG A 160 -5.43 -8.87 -17.99
C ARG A 160 -6.27 -9.79 -17.12
N ALA A 161 -5.70 -10.36 -16.07
CA ALA A 161 -6.37 -11.27 -15.15
C ALA A 161 -7.01 -10.55 -13.94
N LEU A 162 -6.80 -9.22 -13.82
CA LEU A 162 -7.44 -8.33 -12.84
C LEU A 162 -8.89 -8.01 -13.20
#